data_AF-A0A1F9QIJ1-F1
#
_entry.id   AF-A0A1F9QIJ1-F1
#
_cell.length_a   1.000
_cell.length_b   1.000
_cell.length_c   1.000
_cell.angle_alpha   90.00
_cell.angle_beta   90.00
_cell.angle_gamma   90.00
#
_symmetry.space_group_name_H-M   'P 1'
#
loop_
_entity.id
_entity.type
_entity.pdbx_description
1 polymer ?
#
loop_
_entity_poly.entity_id
_entity_poly.type
_entity_poly.pdbx_seq_one_letter_code
_entity_poly.pdbx_strand_id
1 'polypeptide(L)'
;MCLAAAGLLVAAPVLRAAPPRRPSVVLVILDAVRADRTSPYGYDKAATPALGALAARSFVFENAYANSNWTGASFASILTGLRPFAHGLVGRLNTLSQENPTIQSLLAQNGYETAAFFTGLPGEAAYGLSRGFSHVAASEGERPFSRQVADALEWKNKLAPGEDFFILLHGNDAHYPYRCSPDQRTSDGDFPEINREFIRDFNAAPDGGPDQPAVKDQKGALAYRENPAFLSAVSDAYDQCVSREDTAVAALLHGLEAPPSRPVLVIVTADHGTYLGEHGLLGHGRHYFEQVARVPLLIRFPDGRKARRIRPAAEHADLLPTICAAAGIGCPRELDGQDLSSAFESPEKPRQWAAAGDVGDGPGSVIRSAAFSRNGKKLVLSGRRWRLYDLAADPGETADITRQRPEVFLDLAAGYLAFSGAAPVIRNSALAKALGDNCLKDGGAGPGRQEFKLRPGPGVWKMTGRGFSAAYGGEKGFRCEDEKGRPVAGPGCAAPAMALLNCVERHRFADREKSGAEADKLQEALKKAGYVP
;
A
#
# COMPACT_ATOMS: atom_id res chain seq x y z
N MET A 1 -16.46 -1.62 -85.67
CA MET A 1 -15.36 -1.04 -84.85
C MET A 1 -15.99 -0.38 -83.65
N CYS A 2 -15.90 -1.00 -82.47
CA CYS A 2 -16.46 -0.48 -81.22
C CYS A 2 -15.45 0.47 -80.55
N LEU A 3 -15.90 1.66 -80.17
CA LEU A 3 -15.17 2.59 -79.32
C LEU A 3 -15.19 2.11 -77.87
N ALA A 4 -14.02 1.98 -77.25
CA ALA A 4 -13.86 1.72 -75.83
C ALA A 4 -13.76 3.04 -75.05
N ALA A 5 -14.65 3.26 -74.10
CA ALA A 5 -14.58 4.34 -73.13
C ALA A 5 -13.80 3.88 -71.89
N ALA A 6 -12.69 4.54 -71.57
CA ALA A 6 -11.93 4.30 -70.35
C ALA A 6 -12.54 5.11 -69.20
N GLY A 7 -13.16 4.42 -68.24
CA GLY A 7 -13.67 5.02 -67.01
C GLY A 7 -12.54 5.16 -65.97
N LEU A 8 -12.27 6.39 -65.53
CA LEU A 8 -11.38 6.68 -64.41
C LEU A 8 -12.10 6.33 -63.09
N LEU A 9 -11.64 5.28 -62.39
CA LEU A 9 -12.06 4.99 -61.01
C LEU A 9 -11.31 5.91 -60.05
N VAL A 10 -12.00 6.92 -59.52
CA VAL A 10 -11.52 7.74 -58.40
C VAL A 10 -11.71 6.95 -57.12
N ALA A 11 -10.62 6.47 -56.53
CA ALA A 11 -10.63 5.83 -55.22
C ALA A 11 -10.97 6.89 -54.16
N ALA A 12 -12.13 6.74 -53.51
CA ALA A 12 -12.48 7.57 -52.35
C ALA A 12 -11.46 7.31 -51.22
N PRO A 13 -10.94 8.35 -50.55
CA PRO A 13 -10.03 8.15 -49.44
C PRO A 13 -10.77 7.44 -48.31
N VAL A 14 -10.30 6.25 -47.95
CA VAL A 14 -10.72 5.57 -46.73
C VAL A 14 -10.31 6.48 -45.58
N LEU A 15 -11.28 7.16 -44.96
CA LEU A 15 -11.10 7.93 -43.73
C LEU A 15 -10.52 7.00 -42.67
N ARG A 16 -9.20 7.07 -42.49
CA ARG A 16 -8.50 6.39 -41.41
C ARG A 16 -9.04 6.99 -40.11
N ALA A 17 -9.73 6.18 -39.29
CA ALA A 17 -10.22 6.64 -38.00
C ALA A 17 -9.06 7.30 -37.24
N ALA A 18 -9.30 8.50 -36.69
CA ALA A 18 -8.31 9.17 -35.86
C ALA A 18 -7.86 8.21 -34.74
N PRO A 19 -6.56 8.11 -34.44
CA PRO A 19 -6.10 7.27 -33.34
C PRO A 19 -6.86 7.67 -32.06
N PRO A 20 -7.28 6.70 -31.24
CA PRO A 20 -7.99 7.01 -30.00
C PRO A 20 -7.15 7.99 -29.17
N ARG A 21 -7.76 9.11 -28.79
CA ARG A 21 -7.09 10.15 -27.99
C ARG A 21 -6.80 9.59 -26.60
N ARG A 22 -5.54 9.69 -26.17
CA ARG A 22 -5.11 9.38 -24.80
C ARG A 22 -5.90 10.22 -23.77
N PRO A 23 -6.22 9.66 -22.59
CA PRO A 23 -6.98 10.39 -21.58
C PRO A 23 -6.11 11.37 -20.79
N SER A 24 -6.70 12.49 -20.38
CA SER A 24 -6.19 13.26 -19.24
C SER A 24 -6.36 12.42 -17.96
N VAL A 25 -5.55 12.67 -16.95
CA VAL A 25 -5.51 11.89 -15.71
C VAL A 25 -5.78 12.78 -14.51
N VAL A 26 -6.70 12.35 -13.64
CA VAL A 26 -6.95 12.97 -12.34
C VAL A 26 -6.73 11.91 -11.27
N LEU A 27 -5.77 12.14 -10.39
CA LEU A 27 -5.45 11.30 -9.24
C LEU A 27 -5.82 12.05 -7.97
N VAL A 28 -6.79 11.52 -7.23
CA VAL A 28 -7.22 12.02 -5.92
C VAL A 28 -6.71 11.07 -4.86
N ILE A 29 -5.95 11.61 -3.91
CA ILE A 29 -5.45 10.91 -2.73
C ILE A 29 -6.12 11.57 -1.51
N LEU A 30 -6.86 10.78 -0.74
CA LEU A 30 -7.58 11.20 0.46
C LEU A 30 -6.77 10.76 1.69
N ASP A 31 -6.08 11.68 2.36
CA ASP A 31 -5.17 11.39 3.47
C ASP A 31 -5.89 10.67 4.61
N ALA A 32 -5.32 9.54 5.03
CA ALA A 32 -5.80 8.72 6.14
C ALA A 32 -7.23 8.17 5.99
N VAL A 33 -7.83 8.21 4.79
CA VAL A 33 -9.19 7.68 4.55
C VAL A 33 -9.19 6.16 4.45
N ARG A 34 -9.89 5.52 5.39
CA ARG A 34 -10.07 4.07 5.45
C ARG A 34 -11.11 3.57 4.43
N ALA A 35 -10.83 2.42 3.82
CA ALA A 35 -11.77 1.76 2.91
C ALA A 35 -13.11 1.45 3.62
N ASP A 36 -13.04 0.86 4.82
CA ASP A 36 -14.18 0.42 5.63
C ASP A 36 -15.01 1.57 6.23
N ARG A 37 -14.65 2.83 5.93
CA ARG A 37 -15.38 4.03 6.34
C ARG A 37 -16.01 4.79 5.17
N THR A 38 -16.19 4.12 4.02
CA THR A 38 -16.80 4.72 2.83
C THR A 38 -17.87 3.81 2.22
N SER A 39 -18.88 4.42 1.59
CA SER A 39 -20.03 3.71 1.00
C SER A 39 -19.66 2.68 -0.08
N PRO A 40 -18.60 2.83 -0.91
CA PRO A 40 -18.20 1.79 -1.85
C PRO A 40 -17.80 0.45 -1.20
N TYR A 41 -17.54 0.46 0.11
CA TYR A 41 -17.14 -0.70 0.91
C TYR A 41 -18.18 -1.07 1.97
N GLY A 42 -19.40 -0.52 1.89
CA GLY A 42 -20.54 -0.91 2.72
C GLY A 42 -20.68 -0.14 4.03
N TYR A 43 -20.08 1.04 4.15
CA TYR A 43 -20.23 1.90 5.32
C TYR A 43 -21.23 3.03 5.07
N ASP A 44 -22.40 2.93 5.69
CA ASP A 44 -23.50 3.89 5.48
C ASP A 44 -23.52 5.04 6.50
N LYS A 45 -22.72 4.97 7.58
CA LYS A 45 -22.72 5.97 8.64
C LYS A 45 -22.02 7.27 8.21
N ALA A 46 -20.88 7.19 7.52
CA ALA A 46 -20.28 8.35 6.86
C ALA A 46 -21.03 8.59 5.53
N ALA A 47 -21.72 9.73 5.43
CA ALA A 47 -22.41 10.12 4.22
C ALA A 47 -21.39 10.40 3.10
N THR A 48 -21.14 9.39 2.26
CA THR A 48 -20.20 9.43 1.13
C THR A 48 -20.89 9.14 -0.22
N PRO A 49 -21.95 9.87 -0.59
CA PRO A 49 -22.73 9.60 -1.80
C PRO A 49 -21.94 9.83 -3.10
N ALA A 50 -20.96 10.73 -3.13
CA ALA A 50 -20.17 11.00 -4.33
C ALA A 50 -19.25 9.81 -4.68
N LEU A 51 -18.58 9.26 -3.67
CA LEU A 51 -17.79 8.04 -3.79
C LEU A 51 -18.68 6.85 -4.17
N GLY A 52 -19.90 6.75 -3.60
CA GLY A 52 -20.87 5.73 -3.99
C GLY A 52 -21.30 5.84 -5.46
N ALA A 53 -21.60 7.05 -5.93
CA ALA A 53 -21.94 7.31 -7.33
C ALA A 53 -20.75 7.08 -8.28
N LEU A 54 -19.53 7.39 -7.83
CA LEU A 54 -18.30 7.09 -8.57
C LEU A 54 -18.08 5.57 -8.68
N ALA A 55 -18.29 4.83 -7.59
CA ALA A 55 -18.13 3.37 -7.54
C ALA A 55 -19.04 2.66 -8.54
N ALA A 56 -20.28 3.14 -8.70
CA ALA A 56 -21.22 2.61 -9.70
C ALA A 56 -20.74 2.73 -11.15
N ARG A 57 -19.72 3.55 -11.41
CA ARG A 57 -19.12 3.80 -12.73
C ARG A 57 -17.62 3.44 -12.78
N SER A 58 -17.10 2.76 -11.76
CA SER A 58 -15.67 2.48 -11.60
C SER A 58 -15.35 1.00 -11.49
N PHE A 59 -14.08 0.66 -11.68
CA PHE A 59 -13.51 -0.53 -11.08
C PHE A 59 -13.23 -0.26 -9.61
N VAL A 60 -13.82 -1.03 -8.72
CA VAL A 60 -13.66 -0.89 -7.26
C VAL A 60 -12.83 -2.05 -6.77
N PHE A 61 -11.62 -1.79 -6.28
CA PHE A 61 -10.75 -2.82 -5.75
C PHE A 61 -11.13 -3.14 -4.31
N GLU A 62 -11.54 -4.38 -4.06
CA GLU A 62 -11.93 -4.81 -2.72
C GLU A 62 -10.73 -4.89 -1.79
N ASN A 63 -9.54 -5.17 -2.33
CA ASN A 63 -8.31 -5.41 -1.59
C ASN A 63 -7.18 -4.53 -2.13
N ALA A 64 -7.27 -3.21 -1.92
CA ALA A 64 -6.17 -2.29 -2.23
C ALA A 64 -5.40 -1.94 -0.95
N TYR A 65 -4.07 -2.00 -1.03
CA TYR A 65 -3.19 -1.87 0.13
C TYR A 65 -2.16 -0.76 -0.03
N ALA A 66 -2.02 0.03 1.03
CA ALA A 66 -0.94 1.00 1.14
C ALA A 66 0.40 0.29 1.33
N ASN A 67 1.43 0.73 0.59
CA ASN A 67 2.79 0.19 0.74
C ASN A 67 3.51 0.74 1.98
N SER A 68 3.00 1.82 2.60
CA SER A 68 3.51 2.41 3.83
C SER A 68 2.35 2.83 4.74
N ASN A 69 2.61 3.00 6.05
CA ASN A 69 1.68 3.64 6.98
C ASN A 69 2.02 5.11 7.25
N TRP A 70 2.86 5.70 6.38
CA TRP A 70 3.26 7.10 6.38
C TRP A 70 3.00 7.76 5.03
N THR A 71 2.38 8.93 5.05
CA THR A 71 2.01 9.73 3.88
C THR A 71 3.14 9.86 2.86
N GLY A 72 4.34 10.33 3.25
CA GLY A 72 5.45 10.55 2.31
C GLY A 72 5.92 9.29 1.58
N ALA A 73 6.02 8.17 2.29
CA ALA A 73 6.47 6.91 1.72
C ALA A 73 5.38 6.27 0.84
N SER A 74 4.11 6.36 1.25
CA SER A 74 2.97 5.95 0.41
C SER A 74 2.91 6.77 -0.87
N PHE A 75 3.06 8.09 -0.78
CA PHE A 75 3.12 8.98 -1.95
C PHE A 75 4.26 8.61 -2.90
N ALA A 76 5.46 8.42 -2.37
CA ALA A 76 6.59 8.00 -3.18
C ALA A 76 6.29 6.67 -3.90
N SER A 77 5.62 5.72 -3.23
CA SER A 77 5.23 4.46 -3.86
C SER A 77 4.20 4.64 -4.97
N ILE A 78 3.15 5.44 -4.75
CA ILE A 78 2.15 5.80 -5.76
C ILE A 78 2.83 6.42 -6.98
N LEU A 79 3.69 7.41 -6.75
CA LEU A 79 4.27 8.23 -7.80
C LEU A 79 5.37 7.51 -8.57
N THR A 80 6.08 6.55 -8.00
CA THR A 80 7.23 5.90 -8.66
C THR A 80 6.95 4.48 -9.12
N GLY A 81 5.88 3.85 -8.64
CA GLY A 81 5.63 2.43 -8.89
C GLY A 81 6.63 1.49 -8.19
N LEU A 82 7.39 2.03 -7.24
CA LEU A 82 8.35 1.31 -6.39
C LEU A 82 7.80 1.22 -4.97
N ARG A 83 8.32 0.31 -4.16
CA ARG A 83 7.98 0.22 -2.73
C ARG A 83 8.99 0.97 -1.86
N PRO A 84 8.71 1.22 -0.56
CA PRO A 84 9.58 2.00 0.31
C PRO A 84 11.05 1.57 0.30
N PHE A 85 11.30 0.26 0.31
CA PHE A 85 12.66 -0.29 0.27
C PHE A 85 13.42 -0.01 -1.04
N ALA A 86 12.71 0.15 -2.16
CA ALA A 86 13.29 0.38 -3.47
C ALA A 86 13.45 1.89 -3.76
N HIS A 87 12.45 2.72 -3.44
CA HIS A 87 12.56 4.16 -3.66
C HIS A 87 13.33 4.91 -2.56
N GLY A 88 13.56 4.28 -1.40
CA GLY A 88 14.44 4.79 -0.34
C GLY A 88 13.84 5.88 0.56
N LEU A 89 12.61 6.32 0.31
CA LEU A 89 11.88 7.26 1.15
C LEU A 89 11.08 6.45 2.18
N VAL A 90 11.73 6.12 3.30
CA VAL A 90 11.21 5.20 4.33
C VAL A 90 10.88 5.89 5.65
N GLY A 91 11.07 7.21 5.74
CA GLY A 91 10.89 8.01 6.95
C GLY A 91 11.02 9.50 6.65
N ARG A 92 10.97 10.33 7.70
CA ARG A 92 10.94 11.80 7.57
C ARG A 92 12.30 12.42 7.22
N LEU A 93 13.38 11.65 7.37
CA LEU A 93 14.76 12.11 7.15
C LEU A 93 15.29 11.78 5.75
N ASN A 94 14.51 11.09 4.92
CA ASN A 94 14.93 10.64 3.60
C ASN A 94 14.22 11.44 2.50
N THR A 95 14.89 11.60 1.37
CA THR A 95 14.34 12.28 0.19
C THR A 95 14.30 11.30 -0.98
N LEU A 96 13.34 11.50 -1.88
CA LEU A 96 13.21 10.63 -3.05
C LEU A 96 14.36 10.89 -4.02
N SER A 97 15.07 9.82 -4.41
CA SER A 97 16.14 9.91 -5.42
C SER A 97 15.64 10.59 -6.71
N GLN A 98 16.51 11.40 -7.31
CA GLN A 98 16.25 12.06 -8.60
C GLN A 98 16.21 11.05 -9.77
N GLU A 99 16.83 9.87 -9.59
CA GLU A 99 16.89 8.83 -10.62
C GLU A 99 15.56 8.10 -10.81
N ASN A 100 14.69 8.12 -9.80
CA ASN A 100 13.39 7.45 -9.88
C ASN A 100 12.42 8.28 -10.74
N PRO A 101 11.97 7.80 -11.92
CA PRO A 101 10.92 8.46 -12.68
C PRO A 101 9.61 8.45 -11.88
N THR A 102 8.78 9.47 -12.10
CA THR A 102 7.50 9.62 -11.42
C THR A 102 6.35 9.73 -12.42
N ILE A 103 5.11 9.47 -12.00
CA ILE A 103 3.91 9.61 -12.85
C ILE A 103 3.91 10.96 -13.56
N GLN A 104 4.10 12.04 -12.79
CA GLN A 104 4.11 13.39 -13.33
C GLN A 104 5.28 13.64 -14.28
N SER A 105 6.48 13.13 -14.00
CA SER A 105 7.62 13.36 -14.91
C SER A 105 7.45 12.60 -16.22
N LEU A 106 6.92 11.38 -16.17
CA LEU A 106 6.61 10.58 -17.35
C LEU A 106 5.50 11.21 -18.20
N LEU A 107 4.43 11.70 -17.57
CA LEU A 107 3.34 12.37 -18.27
C LEU A 107 3.82 13.70 -18.88
N ALA A 108 4.58 14.51 -18.14
CA ALA A 108 5.16 15.76 -18.64
C ALA A 108 6.07 15.53 -19.86
N GLN A 109 6.93 14.50 -19.81
CA GLN A 109 7.77 14.10 -20.96
C GLN A 109 6.95 13.68 -22.20
N ASN A 110 5.70 13.28 -22.01
CA ASN A 110 4.78 12.93 -23.08
C ASN A 110 3.80 14.06 -23.43
N GLY A 111 4.06 15.29 -22.99
CA GLY A 111 3.31 16.49 -23.38
C GLY A 111 2.02 16.71 -22.60
N TYR A 112 1.94 16.22 -21.36
CA TYR A 112 0.87 16.58 -20.43
C TYR A 112 1.27 17.85 -19.66
N GLU A 113 0.32 18.75 -19.47
CA GLU A 113 0.41 19.76 -18.41
C GLU A 113 0.17 19.09 -17.06
N THR A 114 0.98 19.44 -16.06
CA THR A 114 1.01 18.68 -14.80
C THR A 114 0.84 19.62 -13.61
N ALA A 115 -0.25 19.43 -12.87
CA ALA A 115 -0.53 20.24 -11.69
C ALA A 115 -0.75 19.40 -10.46
N ALA A 116 -0.35 19.93 -9.32
CA ALA A 116 -0.60 19.32 -8.04
C ALA A 116 -1.08 20.33 -7.00
N PHE A 117 -2.08 19.92 -6.23
CA PHE A 117 -2.74 20.73 -5.22
C PHE A 117 -2.73 19.94 -3.92
N PHE A 118 -2.15 20.53 -2.87
CA PHE A 118 -1.89 19.83 -1.60
C PHE A 118 -2.17 20.71 -0.37
N THR A 119 -2.33 20.04 0.77
CA THR A 119 -2.32 20.62 2.12
C THR A 119 -1.42 19.82 3.03
N GLY A 120 -0.53 20.49 3.77
CA GLY A 120 0.48 19.82 4.60
C GLY A 120 1.57 19.14 3.76
N LEU A 121 2.34 18.23 4.38
CA LEU A 121 3.37 17.44 3.71
C LEU A 121 2.77 16.16 3.10
N PRO A 122 3.08 15.76 1.84
CA PRO A 122 4.32 16.04 1.13
C PRO A 122 4.12 16.49 -0.32
N GLY A 123 4.02 17.82 -0.50
CA GLY A 123 4.41 18.55 -1.70
C GLY A 123 5.75 19.28 -1.55
N GLU A 124 6.50 19.07 -0.45
CA GLU A 124 7.75 19.79 -0.26
C GLU A 124 8.81 19.37 -1.28
N ALA A 125 9.50 20.38 -1.81
CA ALA A 125 10.79 20.20 -2.49
C ALA A 125 11.78 19.41 -1.63
N ALA A 126 11.65 19.46 -0.30
CA ALA A 126 12.48 18.71 0.65
C ALA A 126 12.43 17.20 0.41
N TYR A 127 11.26 16.62 0.06
CA TYR A 127 11.14 15.19 -0.24
C TYR A 127 11.35 14.85 -1.73
N GLY A 128 11.48 15.85 -2.60
CA GLY A 128 11.68 15.64 -4.04
C GLY A 128 10.45 15.18 -4.82
N LEU A 129 9.26 15.20 -4.21
CA LEU A 129 8.02 14.69 -4.83
C LEU A 129 7.36 15.67 -5.81
N SER A 130 7.70 16.96 -5.74
CA SER A 130 7.19 18.00 -6.64
C SER A 130 7.84 17.96 -8.04
N ARG A 131 8.91 17.18 -8.22
CA ARG A 131 9.60 17.03 -9.52
C ARG A 131 8.62 16.58 -10.59
N GLY A 132 8.60 17.30 -11.71
CA GLY A 132 7.80 16.95 -12.89
C GLY A 132 6.40 17.55 -12.92
N PHE A 133 6.02 18.36 -11.92
CA PHE A 133 4.83 19.22 -12.00
C PHE A 133 5.20 20.59 -12.59
N SER A 134 4.44 21.07 -13.59
CA SER A 134 4.52 22.43 -14.12
C SER A 134 3.84 23.45 -13.20
N HIS A 135 2.89 23.00 -12.37
CA HIS A 135 2.23 23.82 -11.36
C HIS A 135 2.12 23.08 -10.02
N VAL A 136 2.54 23.73 -8.93
CA VAL A 136 2.35 23.21 -7.57
C VAL A 136 1.72 24.29 -6.72
N ALA A 137 0.52 24.02 -6.20
CA ALA A 137 -0.16 24.84 -5.23
C ALA A 137 -0.15 24.11 -3.88
N ALA A 138 0.87 24.40 -3.08
CA ALA A 138 0.97 23.96 -1.69
C ALA A 138 0.66 25.15 -0.76
N SER A 139 -0.08 24.90 0.32
CA SER A 139 -0.27 25.89 1.39
C SER A 139 0.53 25.47 2.62
N GLU A 140 1.24 26.42 3.23
CA GLU A 140 1.89 26.24 4.54
C GLU A 140 0.87 26.20 5.70
N GLY A 141 -0.43 26.43 5.42
CA GLY A 141 -1.53 26.35 6.39
C GLY A 141 -2.63 25.38 5.97
N GLU A 142 -3.63 25.20 6.85
CA GLU A 142 -4.77 24.32 6.58
C GLU A 142 -5.61 24.86 5.42
N ARG A 143 -5.52 24.17 4.29
CA ARG A 143 -6.31 24.45 3.10
C ARG A 143 -7.33 23.32 2.90
N PRO A 144 -8.63 23.56 3.12
CA PRO A 144 -9.64 22.52 2.95
C PRO A 144 -9.60 21.91 1.55
N PHE A 145 -9.87 20.61 1.45
CA PHE A 145 -9.85 19.89 0.19
C PHE A 145 -10.78 20.53 -0.87
N SER A 146 -11.91 21.08 -0.45
CA SER A 146 -12.83 21.83 -1.35
C SER A 146 -12.18 23.03 -2.04
N ARG A 147 -11.25 23.72 -1.39
CA ARG A 147 -10.49 24.83 -1.99
C ARG A 147 -9.45 24.31 -2.98
N GLN A 148 -8.83 23.17 -2.70
CA GLN A 148 -7.90 22.53 -3.64
C GLN A 148 -8.60 22.11 -4.93
N VAL A 149 -9.81 21.53 -4.81
CA VAL A 149 -10.66 21.18 -5.96
C VAL A 149 -11.03 22.41 -6.78
N ALA A 150 -11.43 23.51 -6.14
CA ALA A 150 -11.77 24.75 -6.83
C ALA A 150 -10.58 25.30 -7.64
N ASP A 151 -9.40 25.35 -7.03
CA ASP A 151 -8.16 25.78 -7.69
C ASP A 151 -7.77 24.87 -8.86
N ALA A 152 -7.89 23.54 -8.69
CA ALA A 152 -7.58 22.58 -9.73
C ALA A 152 -8.49 22.75 -10.95
N LEU A 153 -9.79 22.99 -10.73
CA LEU A 153 -10.74 23.28 -11.80
C LEU A 153 -10.47 24.63 -12.46
N GLU A 154 -10.10 25.66 -11.70
CA GLU A 154 -9.69 26.96 -12.24
C GLU A 154 -8.44 26.83 -13.11
N TRP A 155 -7.42 26.13 -12.64
CA TRP A 155 -6.19 25.85 -13.39
C TRP A 155 -6.50 25.08 -14.68
N LYS A 156 -7.29 24.00 -14.60
CA LYS A 156 -7.71 23.21 -15.76
C LYS A 156 -8.44 24.06 -16.80
N ASN A 157 -9.23 25.03 -16.39
CA ASN A 157 -10.01 25.88 -17.29
C ASN A 157 -9.17 26.96 -17.99
N LYS A 158 -7.92 27.19 -17.56
CA LYS A 158 -6.96 28.09 -18.23
C LYS A 158 -6.15 27.39 -19.33
N LEU A 159 -6.16 26.05 -19.37
CA LEU A 159 -5.46 25.28 -20.39
C LEU A 159 -6.06 25.52 -21.78
N ALA A 160 -5.20 25.46 -22.81
CA ALA A 160 -5.63 25.62 -24.19
C ALA A 160 -6.55 24.44 -24.60
N PRO A 161 -7.49 24.66 -25.53
CA PRO A 161 -8.34 23.58 -26.04
C PRO A 161 -7.50 22.45 -26.62
N GLY A 162 -7.57 21.28 -25.98
CA GLY A 162 -6.80 20.13 -26.40
C GLY A 162 -5.39 20.01 -25.81
N GLU A 163 -5.14 20.57 -24.64
CA GLU A 163 -4.00 20.16 -23.82
C GLU A 163 -4.38 18.95 -22.96
N ASP A 164 -3.52 17.92 -22.95
CA ASP A 164 -3.67 16.79 -22.03
C ASP A 164 -3.16 17.24 -20.67
N PHE A 165 -3.81 16.80 -19.59
CA PHE A 165 -3.43 17.23 -18.25
C PHE A 165 -3.35 16.07 -17.27
N PHE A 166 -2.48 16.23 -16.29
CA PHE A 166 -2.42 15.43 -15.08
C PHE A 166 -2.69 16.35 -13.88
N ILE A 167 -3.72 16.02 -13.10
CA ILE A 167 -4.00 16.70 -11.84
C ILE A 167 -3.82 15.70 -10.71
N LEU A 168 -2.97 16.04 -9.75
CA LEU A 168 -2.89 15.37 -8.46
C LEU A 168 -3.55 16.26 -7.38
N LEU A 169 -4.48 15.67 -6.64
CA LEU A 169 -5.20 16.30 -5.53
C LEU A 169 -4.96 15.51 -4.23
N HIS A 170 -4.57 16.19 -3.15
CA HIS A 170 -4.36 15.58 -1.83
C HIS A 170 -5.30 16.20 -0.78
N GLY A 171 -6.43 15.53 -0.53
CA GLY A 171 -7.34 15.89 0.56
C GLY A 171 -6.73 15.51 1.91
N ASN A 172 -6.70 16.42 2.87
CA ASN A 172 -6.09 16.22 4.19
C ASN A 172 -7.11 16.54 5.31
N ASP A 173 -8.40 16.63 4.96
CA ASP A 173 -9.43 17.01 5.91
C ASP A 173 -9.67 15.83 6.89
N ALA A 174 -9.57 14.59 6.41
CA ALA A 174 -9.74 13.37 7.21
C ALA A 174 -8.51 12.93 8.01
N HIS A 175 -7.40 13.67 7.97
CA HIS A 175 -6.27 13.44 8.86
C HIS A 175 -6.51 14.12 10.22
N TYR A 176 -5.88 13.60 11.28
CA TYR A 176 -5.86 14.28 12.58
C TYR A 176 -5.23 15.67 12.42
N PRO A 177 -5.81 16.77 12.93
CA PRO A 177 -6.71 16.87 14.09
C PRO A 177 -8.24 16.82 13.89
N TYR A 178 -8.74 16.36 12.74
CA TYR A 178 -10.19 16.27 12.44
C TYR A 178 -10.95 17.59 12.66
N ARG A 179 -10.72 18.60 11.81
CA ARG A 179 -11.28 19.96 11.91
C ARG A 179 -12.41 20.23 10.92
N CYS A 180 -13.36 19.31 10.84
CA CYS A 180 -14.31 19.28 9.73
C CYS A 180 -15.71 19.77 10.09
N SER A 181 -15.96 20.03 11.38
CA SER A 181 -17.14 20.79 11.80
C SER A 181 -16.88 22.30 11.73
N PRO A 182 -17.83 23.12 11.26
CA PRO A 182 -17.74 24.59 11.26
C PRO A 182 -17.41 25.21 12.64
N ASP A 183 -17.67 24.49 13.72
CA ASP A 183 -17.52 24.96 15.10
C ASP A 183 -16.13 24.67 15.71
N GLN A 184 -15.26 23.92 15.02
CA GLN A 184 -13.93 23.55 15.51
C GLN A 184 -12.88 24.60 15.15
N ARG A 185 -12.38 25.34 16.16
CA ARG A 185 -11.52 26.55 15.97
C ARG A 185 -10.13 26.49 16.61
N THR A 186 -9.71 25.39 17.23
CA THR A 186 -8.43 25.34 17.96
C THR A 186 -7.28 24.76 17.11
N SER A 187 -6.08 25.31 17.27
CA SER A 187 -4.84 24.85 16.62
C SER A 187 -4.36 23.47 17.08
N ASP A 188 -4.96 22.90 18.13
CA ASP A 188 -4.61 21.59 18.67
C ASP A 188 -5.64 20.49 18.32
N GLY A 189 -6.77 20.88 17.72
CA GLY A 189 -7.94 20.00 17.54
C GLY A 189 -8.75 19.82 18.82
N ASP A 190 -9.85 19.06 18.71
CA ASP A 190 -10.70 18.71 19.85
C ASP A 190 -10.17 17.53 20.68
N PHE A 191 -9.14 16.83 20.16
CA PHE A 191 -8.63 15.59 20.73
C PHE A 191 -7.10 15.61 20.93
N PRO A 192 -6.54 16.52 21.76
CA PRO A 192 -5.10 16.64 22.00
C PRO A 192 -4.45 15.37 22.56
N GLU A 193 -5.25 14.44 23.10
CA GLU A 193 -4.85 13.09 23.47
C GLU A 193 -4.27 12.32 22.28
N ILE A 194 -4.81 12.46 21.07
CA ILE A 194 -4.28 11.77 19.88
C ILE A 194 -2.87 12.25 19.58
N ASN A 195 -2.60 13.56 19.66
CA ASN A 195 -1.25 14.10 19.46
C ASN A 195 -0.29 13.65 20.58
N ARG A 196 -0.74 13.66 21.84
CA ARG A 196 0.06 13.16 22.98
C ARG A 196 0.39 11.68 22.83
N GLU A 197 -0.58 10.86 22.42
CA GLU A 197 -0.40 9.44 22.15
C GLU A 197 0.52 9.23 20.97
N PHE A 198 0.33 9.94 19.85
CA PHE A 198 1.23 9.90 18.70
C PHE A 198 2.67 10.24 19.07
N ILE A 199 2.91 11.31 19.85
CA ILE A 199 4.24 11.69 20.34
C ILE A 199 4.80 10.62 21.30
N ARG A 200 3.98 10.11 22.23
CA ARG A 200 4.40 9.05 23.16
C ARG A 200 4.77 7.77 22.41
N ASP A 201 3.95 7.38 21.45
CA ASP A 201 4.12 6.21 20.62
C ASP A 201 5.30 6.37 19.65
N PHE A 202 5.58 7.56 19.15
CA PHE A 202 6.79 7.83 18.40
C PHE A 202 8.06 7.63 19.27
N ASN A 203 7.98 8.00 20.55
CA ASN A 203 9.10 7.95 21.51
C ASN A 203 9.22 6.64 22.30
N ALA A 204 8.19 5.79 22.33
CA ALA A 204 8.21 4.52 23.05
C ALA A 204 8.99 3.44 22.30
N ALA A 205 9.61 2.53 23.06
CA ALA A 205 10.47 1.46 22.56
C ALA A 205 9.77 0.58 21.48
N PRO A 206 10.53 0.01 20.53
CA PRO A 206 9.99 -0.69 19.35
C PRO A 206 9.16 -1.95 19.64
N ASP A 207 9.02 -2.38 20.89
CA ASP A 207 8.26 -3.55 21.33
C ASP A 207 6.86 -3.22 21.89
N GLY A 208 6.44 -1.95 21.86
CA GLY A 208 5.11 -1.48 22.22
C GLY A 208 4.01 -1.96 21.26
N GLY A 209 3.58 -3.22 21.38
CA GLY A 209 2.43 -3.76 20.65
C GLY A 209 1.10 -3.61 21.41
N PRO A 210 -0.04 -3.98 20.80
CA PRO A 210 -1.38 -3.86 21.38
C PRO A 210 -1.59 -4.68 22.66
N ASP A 211 -0.73 -5.67 22.91
CA ASP A 211 -0.75 -6.51 24.12
C ASP A 211 0.12 -5.97 25.27
N GLN A 212 0.74 -4.80 25.13
CA GLN A 212 1.44 -4.21 26.29
C GLN A 212 0.40 -3.72 27.29
N PRO A 213 0.52 -4.12 28.58
CA PRO A 213 -0.33 -3.57 29.61
C PRO A 213 -0.16 -2.05 29.57
N ALA A 214 -1.30 -1.37 29.62
CA ALA A 214 -1.41 0.06 29.88
C ALA A 214 -0.27 0.49 30.84
N VAL A 215 0.79 1.16 30.34
CA VAL A 215 1.80 1.75 31.22
C VAL A 215 1.07 2.87 31.95
N LYS A 216 0.59 2.55 33.16
CA LYS A 216 0.03 3.55 34.08
C LYS A 216 1.18 4.51 34.40
N ASP A 217 1.26 5.61 33.69
CA ASP A 217 2.08 6.71 34.16
C ASP A 217 1.48 7.23 35.48
N GLN A 218 2.28 7.97 36.25
CA GLN A 218 1.89 8.48 37.57
C GLN A 218 0.75 9.54 37.50
N LYS A 219 0.16 9.79 36.32
CA LYS A 219 -0.92 10.78 36.07
C LYS A 219 -2.09 10.26 35.22
N GLY A 220 -2.22 8.96 34.97
CA GLY A 220 -3.45 8.37 34.40
C GLY A 220 -3.61 8.48 32.88
N ALA A 221 -2.54 8.55 32.10
CA ALA A 221 -2.62 8.55 30.63
C ALA A 221 -2.88 7.15 30.07
N LEU A 222 -4.11 6.64 30.25
CA LEU A 222 -4.72 5.55 29.45
C LEU A 222 -6.26 5.52 29.54
N ALA A 223 -6.88 6.58 30.09
CA ALA A 223 -8.33 6.66 30.24
C ALA A 223 -9.10 6.53 28.91
N TYR A 224 -8.53 6.90 27.76
CA TYR A 224 -9.26 6.86 26.49
C TYR A 224 -9.60 5.44 26.01
N ARG A 225 -8.74 4.44 26.27
CA ARG A 225 -8.99 3.04 25.87
C ARG A 225 -10.22 2.46 26.56
N GLU A 226 -10.51 2.96 27.75
CA GLU A 226 -11.66 2.59 28.58
C GLU A 226 -12.75 3.67 28.57
N ASN A 227 -12.68 4.64 27.63
CA ASN A 227 -13.65 5.72 27.50
C ASN A 227 -14.40 5.62 26.15
N PRO A 228 -15.51 4.85 26.11
CA PRO A 228 -16.33 4.70 24.92
C PRO A 228 -16.86 6.03 24.36
N ALA A 229 -17.15 7.01 25.22
CA ALA A 229 -17.66 8.31 24.78
C ALA A 229 -16.60 9.09 24.00
N PHE A 230 -15.35 9.07 24.46
CA PHE A 230 -14.22 9.66 23.75
C PHE A 230 -14.00 8.97 22.39
N LEU A 231 -13.93 7.64 22.35
CA LEU A 231 -13.72 6.89 21.11
C LEU A 231 -14.86 7.13 20.10
N SER A 232 -16.11 7.22 20.58
CA SER A 232 -17.24 7.59 19.73
C SER A 232 -17.08 9.00 19.15
N ALA A 233 -16.73 9.98 19.98
CA ALA A 233 -16.53 11.36 19.53
C ALA A 233 -15.42 11.48 18.49
N VAL A 234 -14.30 10.78 18.68
CA VAL A 234 -13.21 10.70 17.70
C VAL A 234 -13.69 10.08 16.39
N SER A 235 -14.40 8.95 16.46
CA SER A 235 -14.96 8.28 15.27
C SER A 235 -15.98 9.17 14.54
N ASP A 236 -16.82 9.90 15.25
CA ASP A 236 -17.84 10.76 14.65
C ASP A 236 -17.20 12.00 13.97
N ALA A 237 -16.16 12.57 14.58
CA ALA A 237 -15.38 13.66 13.98
C ALA A 237 -14.67 13.21 12.70
N TYR A 238 -14.05 12.03 12.72
CA TYR A 238 -13.45 11.42 11.53
C TYR A 238 -14.50 11.19 10.42
N ASP A 239 -15.66 10.60 10.73
CA ASP A 239 -16.72 10.35 9.75
C ASP A 239 -17.25 11.66 9.12
N GLN A 240 -17.33 12.75 9.91
CA GLN A 240 -17.67 14.09 9.40
C GLN A 240 -16.62 14.62 8.42
N CYS A 241 -15.34 14.41 8.71
CA CYS A 241 -14.26 14.77 7.79
C CYS A 241 -14.32 14.03 6.47
N VAL A 242 -14.53 12.71 6.52
CA VAL A 242 -14.70 11.90 5.32
C VAL A 242 -15.90 12.39 4.48
N SER A 243 -17.02 12.74 5.12
CA SER A 243 -18.19 13.29 4.43
C SER A 243 -17.93 14.66 3.78
N ARG A 244 -17.13 15.52 4.43
CA ARG A 244 -16.69 16.80 3.87
C ARG A 244 -15.81 16.59 2.63
N GLU A 245 -14.88 15.64 2.67
CA GLU A 245 -14.06 15.31 1.51
C GLU A 245 -14.89 14.76 0.35
N ASP A 246 -15.88 13.90 0.63
CA ASP A 246 -16.81 13.38 -0.38
C ASP A 246 -17.60 14.51 -1.09
N THR A 247 -17.98 15.55 -0.35
CA THR A 247 -18.60 16.75 -0.94
C THR A 247 -17.65 17.45 -1.92
N ALA A 248 -16.36 17.54 -1.60
CA ALA A 248 -15.36 18.08 -2.52
C ALA A 248 -15.11 17.16 -3.73
N VAL A 249 -15.14 15.84 -3.55
CA VAL A 249 -15.12 14.86 -4.65
C VAL A 249 -16.33 15.06 -5.57
N ALA A 250 -17.54 15.28 -5.04
CA ALA A 250 -18.71 15.59 -5.87
C ALA A 250 -18.50 16.83 -6.75
N ALA A 251 -17.97 17.91 -6.15
CA ALA A 251 -17.67 19.14 -6.89
C ALA A 251 -16.63 18.92 -7.98
N LEU A 252 -15.58 18.14 -7.70
CA LEU A 252 -14.58 17.75 -8.69
C LEU A 252 -15.21 16.98 -9.85
N LEU A 253 -15.96 15.91 -9.55
CA LEU A 253 -16.57 15.06 -10.57
C LEU A 253 -17.53 15.86 -11.47
N HIS A 254 -18.34 16.75 -10.89
CA HIS A 254 -19.21 17.64 -11.63
C HIS A 254 -18.41 18.64 -12.50
N GLY A 255 -17.34 19.22 -11.96
CA GLY A 255 -16.45 20.11 -12.70
C GLY A 255 -15.70 19.44 -13.86
N LEU A 256 -15.54 18.11 -13.81
CA LEU A 256 -14.99 17.30 -14.90
C LEU A 256 -16.04 16.89 -15.95
N GLU A 257 -17.35 16.97 -15.63
CA GLU A 257 -18.47 16.59 -16.53
C GLU A 257 -18.92 17.74 -17.46
N ALA A 258 -18.69 19.00 -17.11
CA ALA A 258 -18.91 20.15 -18.01
C ALA A 258 -18.09 19.98 -19.30
N PRO A 259 -18.68 20.20 -20.50
CA PRO A 259 -18.32 19.51 -21.74
C PRO A 259 -16.81 19.37 -21.89
N PRO A 260 -16.24 18.20 -21.54
CA PRO A 260 -14.83 18.03 -21.63
C PRO A 260 -14.49 17.86 -23.10
N SER A 261 -13.55 18.65 -23.60
CA SER A 261 -12.97 18.44 -24.94
C SER A 261 -12.17 17.13 -25.03
N ARG A 262 -12.00 16.39 -23.91
CA ARG A 262 -11.07 15.29 -23.71
C ARG A 262 -11.62 14.17 -22.78
N PRO A 263 -11.32 12.89 -23.05
CA PRO A 263 -11.59 11.81 -22.10
C PRO A 263 -10.72 11.95 -20.83
N VAL A 264 -11.28 11.71 -19.64
CA VAL A 264 -10.58 11.81 -18.34
C VAL A 264 -10.63 10.49 -17.56
N LEU A 265 -9.45 9.92 -17.28
CA LEU A 265 -9.25 8.85 -16.31
C LEU A 265 -9.27 9.44 -14.90
N VAL A 266 -10.17 8.96 -14.04
CA VAL A 266 -10.25 9.41 -12.64
C VAL A 266 -9.89 8.25 -11.73
N ILE A 267 -8.90 8.48 -10.86
CA ILE A 267 -8.44 7.53 -9.85
C ILE A 267 -8.65 8.18 -8.48
N VAL A 268 -9.33 7.49 -7.58
CA VAL A 268 -9.49 7.92 -6.18
C VAL A 268 -8.91 6.83 -5.28
N THR A 269 -7.98 7.21 -4.41
CA THR A 269 -7.37 6.35 -3.39
C THR A 269 -7.16 7.11 -2.08
N ALA A 270 -6.70 6.43 -1.03
CA ALA A 270 -6.03 7.04 0.11
C ALA A 270 -4.55 6.67 0.12
N ASP A 271 -3.70 7.38 0.86
CA ASP A 271 -2.28 7.07 1.07
C ASP A 271 -2.06 6.00 2.17
N HIS A 272 -2.90 6.02 3.20
CA HIS A 272 -3.08 5.00 4.24
C HIS A 272 -4.42 5.26 4.95
N GLY A 273 -4.73 4.49 5.99
CA GLY A 273 -5.86 4.73 6.90
C GLY A 273 -5.44 5.30 8.26
N THR A 274 -6.27 5.09 9.28
CA THR A 274 -6.04 5.55 10.66
C THR A 274 -6.74 4.67 11.69
N TYR A 275 -6.16 4.52 12.88
CA TYR A 275 -6.81 3.92 14.04
C TYR A 275 -7.71 4.93 14.73
N LEU A 276 -8.88 4.48 15.15
CA LEU A 276 -9.92 5.26 15.85
C LEU A 276 -10.24 4.66 17.23
N GLY A 277 -9.32 3.85 17.77
CA GLY A 277 -9.46 3.10 19.02
C GLY A 277 -9.23 1.60 18.85
N GLU A 278 -9.28 1.09 17.63
CA GLU A 278 -8.99 -0.32 17.35
C GLU A 278 -7.59 -0.70 17.83
N HIS A 279 -7.46 -1.91 18.37
CA HIS A 279 -6.23 -2.42 18.99
C HIS A 279 -5.66 -1.51 20.12
N GLY A 280 -6.47 -0.60 20.66
CA GLY A 280 -6.03 0.40 21.64
C GLY A 280 -5.11 1.47 21.05
N LEU A 281 -5.23 1.73 19.74
CA LEU A 281 -4.42 2.68 18.98
C LEU A 281 -5.26 3.84 18.46
N LEU A 282 -4.62 4.98 18.24
CA LEU A 282 -5.16 6.16 17.58
C LEU A 282 -4.14 6.67 16.56
N GLY A 283 -4.59 7.16 15.40
CA GLY A 283 -3.70 7.68 14.36
C GLY A 283 -3.03 6.58 13.52
N HIS A 284 -1.82 6.80 13.03
CA HIS A 284 -1.09 5.86 12.15
C HIS A 284 0.43 5.83 12.47
N GLY A 285 1.26 5.26 11.59
CA GLY A 285 2.72 5.30 11.72
C GLY A 285 3.41 4.13 12.45
N ARG A 286 2.65 3.13 12.93
CA ARG A 286 3.19 2.01 13.73
C ARG A 286 2.88 0.61 13.22
N HIS A 287 1.64 0.32 12.88
CA HIS A 287 1.19 -1.04 12.56
C HIS A 287 0.36 -1.05 11.29
N TYR A 288 0.31 -2.22 10.65
CA TYR A 288 -0.33 -2.41 9.36
C TYR A 288 -1.60 -3.26 9.47
N PHE A 289 -2.41 -3.06 10.51
CA PHE A 289 -3.75 -3.65 10.54
C PHE A 289 -4.63 -3.00 9.45
N GLU A 290 -5.77 -3.61 9.11
CA GLU A 290 -6.64 -3.26 7.97
C GLU A 290 -7.07 -1.79 8.05
N GLN A 291 -7.27 -1.25 9.25
CA GLN A 291 -7.66 0.13 9.50
C GLN A 291 -6.61 1.14 9.00
N VAL A 292 -5.36 0.73 8.79
CA VAL A 292 -4.30 1.59 8.24
C VAL A 292 -3.82 1.10 6.88
N ALA A 293 -3.73 -0.22 6.68
CA ALA A 293 -3.15 -0.79 5.48
C ALA A 293 -4.12 -0.84 4.30
N ARG A 294 -5.43 -1.07 4.52
CA ARG A 294 -6.40 -1.25 3.44
C ARG A 294 -7.06 0.10 3.09
N VAL A 295 -6.80 0.55 1.86
CA VAL A 295 -7.23 1.86 1.35
C VAL A 295 -8.34 1.69 0.31
N PRO A 296 -9.23 2.69 0.14
CA PRO A 296 -10.13 2.69 -1.00
C PRO A 296 -9.32 2.80 -2.30
N LEU A 297 -9.71 2.10 -3.36
CA LEU A 297 -9.21 2.34 -4.71
C LEU A 297 -10.34 2.21 -5.74
N LEU A 298 -10.65 3.32 -6.41
CA LEU A 298 -11.65 3.42 -7.46
C LEU A 298 -10.99 3.95 -8.74
N ILE A 299 -11.19 3.25 -9.86
CA ILE A 299 -10.65 3.67 -11.16
C ILE A 299 -11.80 3.78 -12.17
N ARG A 300 -12.11 5.01 -12.60
CA ARG A 300 -13.11 5.33 -13.62
C ARG A 300 -12.42 5.64 -14.94
N PHE A 301 -12.59 4.74 -15.92
CA PHE A 301 -12.16 4.98 -17.28
C PHE A 301 -13.16 5.87 -18.04
N PRO A 302 -12.69 6.71 -18.97
CA PRO A 302 -13.55 7.61 -19.73
C PRO A 302 -14.29 6.95 -20.89
N ASP A 303 -13.93 5.72 -21.25
CA ASP A 303 -14.50 4.95 -22.36
C ASP A 303 -15.84 4.26 -22.02
N GLY A 304 -16.38 4.50 -20.82
CA GLY A 304 -17.67 3.97 -20.38
C GLY A 304 -17.67 2.46 -20.13
N ARG A 305 -16.50 1.82 -20.00
CA ARG A 305 -16.41 0.40 -19.68
C ARG A 305 -17.14 0.08 -18.37
N LYS A 306 -17.86 -1.05 -18.37
CA LYS A 306 -18.80 -1.41 -17.29
C LYS A 306 -18.08 -1.54 -15.94
N ALA A 307 -18.61 -0.86 -14.94
CA ALA A 307 -18.16 -0.95 -13.55
C ALA A 307 -18.12 -2.40 -13.05
N ARG A 308 -17.10 -2.74 -12.26
CA ARG A 308 -16.89 -4.07 -11.68
C ARG A 308 -16.18 -3.97 -10.34
N ARG A 309 -16.47 -4.92 -9.45
CA ARG A 309 -15.65 -5.13 -8.25
C ARG A 309 -14.48 -6.04 -8.58
N ILE A 310 -13.28 -5.65 -8.17
CA ILE A 310 -12.03 -6.35 -8.42
C ILE A 310 -11.56 -6.95 -7.10
N ARG A 311 -11.58 -8.28 -7.00
CA ARG A 311 -11.13 -9.02 -5.81
C ARG A 311 -9.60 -9.19 -5.69
N PRO A 312 -8.85 -9.41 -6.79
CA PRO A 312 -7.40 -9.45 -6.73
C PRO A 312 -6.80 -8.27 -5.95
N ALA A 313 -5.71 -8.53 -5.23
CA ALA A 313 -5.04 -7.49 -4.47
C ALA A 313 -4.43 -6.45 -5.41
N ALA A 314 -4.41 -5.19 -4.98
CA ALA A 314 -3.69 -4.09 -5.60
C ALA A 314 -2.84 -3.36 -4.55
N GLU A 315 -1.77 -2.71 -4.98
CA GLU A 315 -0.90 -1.86 -4.16
C GLU A 315 -0.75 -0.46 -4.77
N HIS A 316 -0.30 0.51 -3.98
CA HIS A 316 0.05 1.84 -4.50
C HIS A 316 1.03 1.80 -5.67
N ALA A 317 2.05 0.94 -5.57
CA ALA A 317 3.04 0.76 -6.62
C ALA A 317 2.42 0.38 -7.98
N ASP A 318 1.22 -0.19 -8.01
CA ASP A 318 0.54 -0.60 -9.24
C ASP A 318 -0.02 0.60 -10.04
N LEU A 319 -0.11 1.79 -9.44
CA LEU A 319 -0.74 2.96 -10.07
C LEU A 319 0.09 3.54 -11.22
N LEU A 320 1.40 3.69 -11.07
CA LEU A 320 2.26 4.19 -12.15
C LEU A 320 2.16 3.34 -13.44
N PRO A 321 2.40 2.01 -13.40
CA PRO A 321 2.33 1.20 -14.62
C PRO A 321 0.92 1.16 -15.21
N THR A 322 -0.13 1.20 -14.37
CA THR A 322 -1.52 1.27 -14.82
C THR A 322 -1.83 2.60 -15.54
N ILE A 323 -1.32 3.72 -15.03
CA ILE A 323 -1.50 5.04 -15.65
C ILE A 323 -0.73 5.12 -16.97
N CYS A 324 0.50 4.60 -17.03
CA CYS A 324 1.26 4.54 -18.28
C CYS A 324 0.51 3.75 -19.36
N ALA A 325 -0.04 2.58 -19.00
CA ALA A 325 -0.83 1.75 -19.91
C ALA A 325 -2.10 2.48 -20.37
N ALA A 326 -2.85 3.11 -19.47
CA ALA A 326 -4.06 3.85 -19.80
C ALA A 326 -3.79 5.08 -20.67
N ALA A 327 -2.66 5.76 -20.46
CA ALA A 327 -2.22 6.91 -21.27
C ALA A 327 -1.55 6.50 -22.59
N GLY A 328 -1.24 5.21 -22.79
CA GLY A 328 -0.54 4.71 -23.98
C GLY A 328 0.90 5.22 -24.10
N ILE A 329 1.56 5.47 -22.96
CA ILE A 329 2.94 5.96 -22.92
C ILE A 329 3.91 4.87 -22.46
N GLY A 330 5.20 5.07 -22.76
CA GLY A 330 6.26 4.18 -22.26
C GLY A 330 6.34 4.18 -20.73
N CYS A 331 6.51 2.99 -20.15
CA CYS A 331 6.66 2.79 -18.71
C CYS A 331 8.06 2.22 -18.41
N PRO A 332 8.72 2.60 -17.29
CA PRO A 332 9.92 1.93 -16.82
C PRO A 332 9.69 0.42 -16.66
N ARG A 333 10.73 -0.38 -16.97
CA ARG A 333 10.65 -1.85 -16.89
C ARG A 333 10.90 -2.39 -15.49
N GLU A 334 11.66 -1.68 -14.67
CA GLU A 334 12.10 -2.09 -13.34
C GLU A 334 11.20 -1.43 -12.29
N LEU A 335 9.96 -1.91 -12.20
CA LEU A 335 8.98 -1.46 -11.22
C LEU A 335 8.61 -2.60 -10.28
N ASP A 336 8.26 -2.26 -9.04
CA ASP A 336 7.72 -3.23 -8.07
C ASP A 336 6.24 -3.50 -8.29
N GLY A 337 5.53 -2.50 -8.84
CA GLY A 337 4.12 -2.56 -9.17
C GLY A 337 3.83 -3.22 -10.51
N GLN A 338 2.58 -3.61 -10.69
CA GLN A 338 2.08 -4.29 -11.88
C GLN A 338 1.00 -3.45 -12.57
N ASP A 339 0.94 -3.53 -13.90
CA ASP A 339 -0.16 -2.95 -14.66
C ASP A 339 -1.47 -3.71 -14.37
N LEU A 340 -2.45 -3.01 -13.80
CA LEU A 340 -3.76 -3.56 -13.42
C LEU A 340 -4.70 -3.73 -14.61
N SER A 341 -4.30 -3.39 -15.84
CA SER A 341 -5.14 -3.47 -17.05
C SER A 341 -5.78 -4.85 -17.23
N SER A 342 -5.03 -5.91 -16.94
CA SER A 342 -5.54 -7.29 -17.01
C SER A 342 -6.69 -7.57 -16.04
N ALA A 343 -6.72 -6.91 -14.87
CA ALA A 343 -7.78 -7.07 -13.88
C ALA A 343 -9.10 -6.45 -14.36
N PHE A 344 -9.06 -5.42 -15.22
CA PHE A 344 -10.25 -4.79 -15.78
C PHE A 344 -10.95 -5.67 -16.82
N GLU A 345 -10.18 -6.47 -17.56
CA GLU A 345 -10.69 -7.38 -18.58
C GLU A 345 -11.08 -8.73 -18.00
N SER A 346 -10.19 -9.30 -17.18
CA SER A 346 -10.27 -10.63 -16.59
C SER A 346 -10.03 -10.56 -15.08
N PRO A 347 -11.08 -10.24 -14.27
CA PRO A 347 -10.96 -10.04 -12.82
C PRO A 347 -10.57 -11.31 -12.02
N GLU A 348 -10.29 -12.43 -12.69
CA GLU A 348 -10.08 -13.75 -12.09
C GLU A 348 -8.62 -14.22 -12.06
N LYS A 349 -7.66 -13.50 -12.64
CA LYS A 349 -6.23 -13.80 -12.45
C LYS A 349 -5.69 -13.00 -11.28
N PRO A 350 -5.57 -13.56 -10.07
CA PRO A 350 -5.35 -12.73 -8.90
C PRO A 350 -3.86 -12.56 -8.64
N ARG A 351 -3.43 -11.30 -8.53
CA ARG A 351 -2.43 -10.97 -7.53
C ARG A 351 -3.02 -11.38 -6.18
N GLN A 352 -2.43 -12.40 -5.56
CA GLN A 352 -2.95 -12.99 -4.33
C GLN A 352 -2.35 -12.37 -3.08
N TRP A 353 -1.41 -11.44 -3.22
CA TRP A 353 -0.65 -10.90 -2.11
C TRP A 353 -0.42 -9.39 -2.21
N ALA A 354 -0.30 -8.77 -1.05
CA ALA A 354 0.17 -7.40 -0.92
C ALA A 354 1.09 -7.28 0.30
N ALA A 355 1.96 -6.29 0.28
CA ALA A 355 2.94 -6.09 1.32
C ALA A 355 3.31 -4.62 1.53
N ALA A 356 3.59 -4.34 2.79
CA ALA A 356 3.91 -3.01 3.28
C ALA A 356 4.98 -3.13 4.35
N GLY A 357 5.81 -2.10 4.49
CA GLY A 357 6.83 -2.08 5.53
C GLY A 357 7.59 -0.76 5.60
N ASP A 358 7.80 -0.30 6.82
CA ASP A 358 8.54 0.92 7.11
C ASP A 358 9.78 0.63 7.94
N VAL A 359 10.80 1.43 7.68
CA VAL A 359 12.10 1.36 8.35
C VAL A 359 12.17 2.50 9.36
N GLY A 360 12.67 2.23 10.57
CA GLY A 360 12.80 3.29 11.58
C GLY A 360 13.83 4.37 11.19
N ASP A 361 13.64 5.60 11.66
CA ASP A 361 14.63 6.67 11.49
C ASP A 361 15.93 6.36 12.30
N GLY A 362 17.10 6.50 11.66
CA GLY A 362 18.44 6.46 12.30
C GLY A 362 19.42 5.38 11.77
N PRO A 363 20.75 5.50 12.00
CA PRO A 363 21.75 4.52 11.52
C PRO A 363 21.53 3.11 12.13
N GLY A 364 21.58 2.05 11.31
CA GLY A 364 21.32 0.67 11.76
C GLY A 364 19.85 0.24 11.75
N SER A 365 19.05 0.89 10.91
CA SER A 365 17.58 0.86 10.91
C SER A 365 16.99 -0.55 10.75
N VAL A 366 16.24 -1.00 11.76
CA VAL A 366 15.44 -2.24 11.73
C VAL A 366 14.02 -1.89 11.27
N ILE A 367 13.38 -2.80 10.52
CA ILE A 367 11.96 -2.71 10.19
C ILE A 367 11.17 -2.69 11.50
N ARG A 368 10.40 -1.62 11.73
CA ARG A 368 9.59 -1.47 12.95
C ARG A 368 8.23 -2.14 12.80
N SER A 369 7.74 -2.19 11.57
CA SER A 369 6.51 -2.88 11.22
C SER A 369 6.43 -3.23 9.74
N ALA A 370 5.71 -4.31 9.48
CA ALA A 370 5.43 -4.78 8.14
C ALA A 370 4.14 -5.58 8.13
N ALA A 371 3.55 -5.72 6.95
CA ALA A 371 2.51 -6.70 6.71
C ALA A 371 2.75 -7.45 5.40
N PHE A 372 2.30 -8.69 5.37
CA PHE A 372 2.17 -9.48 4.15
C PHE A 372 0.81 -10.17 4.19
N SER A 373 -0.05 -9.85 3.22
CA SER A 373 -1.34 -10.51 3.06
C SER A 373 -1.25 -11.51 1.92
N ARG A 374 -1.90 -12.66 2.07
CA ARG A 374 -2.11 -13.63 0.99
C ARG A 374 -3.36 -14.46 1.20
N ASN A 375 -4.18 -14.62 0.16
CA ASN A 375 -5.36 -15.53 0.19
C ASN A 375 -6.28 -15.31 1.41
N GLY A 376 -6.56 -14.05 1.75
CA GLY A 376 -7.40 -13.68 2.90
C GLY A 376 -6.76 -13.98 4.26
N LYS A 377 -5.46 -14.22 4.32
CA LYS A 377 -4.66 -14.31 5.54
C LYS A 377 -3.70 -13.15 5.58
N LYS A 378 -3.36 -12.69 6.77
CA LYS A 378 -2.44 -11.57 6.93
C LYS A 378 -1.49 -11.77 8.08
N LEU A 379 -0.22 -11.55 7.80
CA LEU A 379 0.89 -11.63 8.72
C LEU A 379 1.32 -10.20 9.03
N VAL A 380 1.29 -9.81 10.29
CA VAL A 380 1.65 -8.47 10.76
C VAL A 380 2.85 -8.56 11.70
N LEU A 381 3.89 -7.80 11.39
CA LEU A 381 4.99 -7.51 12.31
C LEU A 381 4.68 -6.23 13.06
N SER A 382 4.55 -6.35 14.38
CA SER A 382 4.46 -5.22 15.30
C SER A 382 5.66 -5.28 16.24
N GLY A 383 6.64 -4.42 16.00
CA GLY A 383 7.86 -4.43 16.76
C GLY A 383 8.72 -5.66 16.50
N ARG A 384 8.70 -6.62 17.43
CA ARG A 384 9.43 -7.91 17.30
C ARG A 384 8.51 -9.12 17.33
N ARG A 385 7.19 -8.90 17.26
CA ARG A 385 6.18 -9.95 17.33
C ARG A 385 5.44 -10.04 16.02
N TRP A 386 5.50 -11.24 15.44
CA TRP A 386 4.70 -11.62 14.28
C TRP A 386 3.36 -12.18 14.75
N ARG A 387 2.28 -11.73 14.13
CA ARG A 387 0.92 -12.23 14.38
C ARG A 387 0.23 -12.55 13.07
N LEU A 388 -0.53 -13.64 13.06
CA LEU A 388 -1.27 -14.12 11.91
C LEU A 388 -2.77 -13.95 12.17
N TYR A 389 -3.47 -13.43 11.17
CA TYR A 389 -4.91 -13.18 11.20
C TYR A 389 -5.61 -13.81 9.99
N ASP A 390 -6.87 -14.18 10.19
CA ASP A 390 -7.78 -14.63 9.13
C ASP A 390 -8.77 -13.51 8.79
N LEU A 391 -8.52 -12.77 7.72
CA LEU A 391 -9.31 -11.58 7.37
C LEU A 391 -10.77 -11.90 7.02
N ALA A 392 -11.07 -13.14 6.63
CA ALA A 392 -12.45 -13.53 6.33
C ALA A 392 -13.25 -13.83 7.61
N ALA A 393 -12.62 -14.41 8.62
CA ALA A 393 -13.26 -14.78 9.88
C ALA A 393 -13.15 -13.67 10.95
N ASP A 394 -12.11 -12.84 10.85
CA ASP A 394 -11.74 -11.79 11.79
C ASP A 394 -11.21 -10.56 11.01
N PRO A 395 -12.10 -9.82 10.32
CA PRO A 395 -11.72 -8.64 9.56
C PRO A 395 -11.15 -7.50 10.43
N GLY A 396 -11.39 -7.57 11.75
CA GLY A 396 -10.85 -6.62 12.73
C GLY A 396 -9.47 -7.02 13.29
N GLU A 397 -8.89 -8.15 12.87
CA GLU A 397 -7.56 -8.63 13.29
C GLU A 397 -7.39 -8.69 14.82
N THR A 398 -8.41 -9.17 15.53
CA THR A 398 -8.45 -9.27 16.99
C THR A 398 -7.98 -10.63 17.54
N ALA A 399 -7.99 -11.67 16.71
CA ALA A 399 -7.70 -13.04 17.10
C ALA A 399 -6.40 -13.54 16.44
N ASP A 400 -5.30 -13.51 17.21
CA ASP A 400 -4.02 -14.08 16.75
C ASP A 400 -4.10 -15.60 16.63
N ILE A 401 -4.02 -16.09 15.38
CA ILE A 401 -4.07 -17.52 15.03
C ILE A 401 -2.68 -18.13 14.78
N THR A 402 -1.59 -17.43 15.10
CA THR A 402 -0.20 -17.88 14.83
C THR A 402 0.10 -19.27 15.39
N ARG A 403 -0.38 -19.56 16.60
CA ARG A 403 -0.15 -20.87 17.25
C ARG A 403 -1.04 -21.97 16.69
N GLN A 404 -2.22 -21.59 16.20
CA GLN A 404 -3.24 -22.49 15.70
C GLN A 404 -2.93 -22.91 14.26
N ARG A 405 -2.31 -22.02 13.46
CA ARG A 405 -2.06 -22.20 12.01
C ARG A 405 -0.58 -21.96 11.63
N PRO A 406 0.38 -22.70 12.22
CA PRO A 406 1.81 -22.50 11.97
C PRO A 406 2.22 -22.71 10.50
N GLU A 407 1.50 -23.54 9.75
CA GLU A 407 1.74 -23.78 8.32
C GLU A 407 1.40 -22.55 7.46
N VAL A 408 0.33 -21.83 7.80
CA VAL A 408 -0.06 -20.59 7.12
C VAL A 408 0.90 -19.47 7.49
N PHE A 409 1.30 -19.41 8.77
CA PHE A 409 2.30 -18.49 9.25
C PHE A 409 3.60 -18.61 8.45
N LEU A 410 4.09 -19.83 8.26
CA LEU A 410 5.31 -20.10 7.48
C LEU A 410 5.17 -19.71 6.00
N ASP A 411 4.00 -19.91 5.37
CA ASP A 411 3.77 -19.49 3.98
C ASP A 411 3.86 -17.97 3.81
N LEU A 412 3.14 -17.22 4.65
CA LEU A 412 3.13 -15.76 4.58
C LEU A 412 4.49 -15.17 4.98
N ALA A 413 5.17 -15.80 5.92
CA ALA A 413 6.51 -15.42 6.31
C ALA A 413 7.54 -15.62 5.18
N ALA A 414 7.44 -16.74 4.45
CA ALA A 414 8.26 -16.96 3.26
C ALA A 414 7.97 -15.91 2.18
N GLY A 415 6.70 -15.58 1.96
CA GLY A 415 6.29 -14.51 1.05
C GLY A 415 6.82 -13.13 1.45
N TYR A 416 6.75 -12.80 2.73
CA TYR A 416 7.33 -11.56 3.27
C TYR A 416 8.85 -11.49 3.05
N LEU A 417 9.59 -12.57 3.32
CA LEU A 417 11.04 -12.62 3.11
C LEU A 417 11.43 -12.52 1.62
N ALA A 418 10.61 -13.10 0.74
CA ALA A 418 10.74 -12.98 -0.70
C ALA A 418 10.58 -11.52 -1.15
N PHE A 419 9.47 -10.92 -0.72
CA PHE A 419 9.09 -9.53 -0.98
C PHE A 419 10.16 -8.55 -0.52
N SER A 420 10.69 -8.74 0.69
CA SER A 420 11.55 -7.77 1.33
C SER A 420 12.96 -7.74 0.72
N GLY A 421 13.24 -8.58 -0.29
CA GLY A 421 14.58 -8.65 -0.86
C GLY A 421 15.60 -9.16 0.15
N ALA A 422 15.19 -9.98 1.13
CA ALA A 422 16.11 -10.80 1.91
C ALA A 422 16.72 -11.94 1.05
N ALA A 423 16.20 -12.16 -0.17
CA ALA A 423 16.62 -13.19 -1.10
C ALA A 423 18.11 -13.13 -1.55
N PRO A 424 18.74 -11.97 -1.80
CA PRO A 424 20.19 -11.95 -2.10
C PRO A 424 21.05 -12.31 -0.89
N VAL A 425 20.50 -12.25 0.32
CA VAL A 425 21.27 -12.21 1.56
C VAL A 425 21.55 -13.62 2.12
N ILE A 426 20.81 -14.65 1.72
CA ILE A 426 20.84 -15.98 2.37
C ILE A 426 21.82 -16.98 1.72
N ARG A 427 22.58 -16.58 0.70
CA ARG A 427 23.69 -17.41 0.17
C ARG A 427 25.09 -16.99 0.62
N ASN A 428 25.23 -15.92 1.41
CA ASN A 428 26.51 -15.66 2.06
C ASN A 428 26.76 -16.81 3.06
N SER A 429 27.80 -17.62 2.85
CA SER A 429 28.13 -18.76 3.70
C SER A 429 28.37 -18.34 5.16
N ALA A 430 28.78 -17.09 5.40
CA ALA A 430 28.89 -16.51 6.74
C ALA A 430 27.52 -16.24 7.38
N LEU A 431 26.52 -15.78 6.62
CA LEU A 431 25.16 -15.58 7.13
C LEU A 431 24.39 -16.90 7.21
N ALA A 432 24.50 -17.81 6.25
CA ALA A 432 23.92 -19.15 6.36
C ALA A 432 24.51 -19.93 7.54
N LYS A 433 25.82 -19.75 7.80
CA LYS A 433 26.48 -20.25 9.01
C LYS A 433 26.02 -19.51 10.25
N ALA A 434 25.84 -18.19 10.24
CA ALA A 434 25.28 -17.43 11.38
C ALA A 434 23.80 -17.75 11.64
N LEU A 435 22.99 -18.02 10.61
CA LEU A 435 21.61 -18.48 10.72
C LEU A 435 21.57 -19.92 11.27
N GLY A 436 22.48 -20.79 10.82
CA GLY A 436 22.64 -22.15 11.33
C GLY A 436 23.21 -22.23 12.75
N ASP A 437 24.19 -21.39 13.07
CA ASP A 437 24.91 -21.39 14.35
C ASP A 437 24.21 -20.54 15.42
N ASN A 438 23.54 -19.43 15.07
CA ASN A 438 22.91 -18.52 16.02
C ASN A 438 21.37 -18.58 16.02
N CYS A 439 20.70 -18.92 14.90
CA CYS A 439 19.23 -18.89 14.83
C CYS A 439 18.59 -20.27 15.02
N LEU A 440 19.27 -21.35 14.62
CA LEU A 440 18.78 -22.73 14.76
C LEU A 440 19.23 -23.41 16.06
N LYS A 441 20.23 -22.88 16.78
CA LYS A 441 20.64 -23.37 18.11
C LYS A 441 19.79 -22.80 19.26
N ASP A 442 19.16 -21.64 19.07
CA ASP A 442 18.39 -20.90 20.08
C ASP A 442 16.85 -21.04 19.96
N GLY A 443 16.35 -22.04 19.22
CA GLY A 443 14.92 -22.25 18.89
C GLY A 443 13.95 -22.49 20.07
N GLY A 444 14.38 -22.28 21.31
CA GLY A 444 13.52 -22.17 22.48
C GLY A 444 13.75 -23.25 23.54
N ALA A 445 14.80 -23.10 24.35
CA ALA A 445 14.85 -23.70 25.68
C ALA A 445 14.02 -22.84 26.65
N GLY A 446 12.70 -22.95 26.59
CA GLY A 446 11.81 -22.46 27.64
C GLY A 446 11.65 -23.52 28.73
N PRO A 447 11.65 -23.18 30.02
CA PRO A 447 11.61 -24.18 31.09
C PRO A 447 10.29 -24.97 31.04
N GLY A 448 10.37 -26.27 30.73
CA GLY A 448 9.30 -27.24 30.96
C GLY A 448 8.42 -27.69 29.77
N ARG A 449 8.80 -27.49 28.51
CA ARG A 449 8.04 -28.03 27.34
C ARG A 449 8.99 -28.64 26.31
N GLN A 450 8.60 -29.82 25.76
CA GLN A 450 9.29 -30.61 24.72
C GLN A 450 10.24 -29.80 23.80
N GLU A 451 11.49 -30.25 23.63
CA GLU A 451 12.44 -29.57 22.74
C GLU A 451 12.09 -29.83 21.26
N PHE A 452 11.61 -28.80 20.55
CA PHE A 452 11.36 -28.88 19.10
C PHE A 452 12.55 -28.31 18.32
N LYS A 453 12.91 -28.94 17.21
CA LYS A 453 14.05 -28.52 16.36
C LYS A 453 13.56 -28.20 14.95
N LEU A 454 14.04 -27.08 14.41
CA LEU A 454 13.95 -26.80 12.98
C LEU A 454 15.14 -27.46 12.28
N ARG A 455 14.88 -28.43 11.40
CA ARG A 455 15.93 -29.08 10.59
C ARG A 455 15.69 -28.87 9.09
N PRO A 456 16.76 -28.71 8.30
CA PRO A 456 16.69 -28.95 6.87
C PRO A 456 16.39 -30.44 6.65
N GLY A 457 15.29 -30.78 5.99
CA GLY A 457 14.87 -32.17 5.81
C GLY A 457 14.04 -32.35 4.54
N PRO A 458 14.11 -33.50 3.85
CA PRO A 458 13.39 -33.71 2.59
C PRO A 458 11.85 -33.63 2.73
N GLY A 459 11.25 -32.49 2.37
CA GLY A 459 9.82 -32.19 2.38
C GLY A 459 9.41 -31.55 3.71
N VAL A 460 9.02 -30.29 3.79
CA VAL A 460 7.77 -29.69 3.29
C VAL A 460 8.08 -28.72 2.15
N TRP A 461 7.17 -28.57 1.18
CA TRP A 461 7.29 -27.87 -0.11
C TRP A 461 7.85 -28.72 -1.28
N LYS A 462 6.95 -29.45 -1.96
CA LYS A 462 7.11 -29.93 -3.34
C LYS A 462 5.78 -29.67 -4.05
N MET A 463 5.80 -28.92 -5.15
CA MET A 463 4.63 -28.74 -5.99
C MET A 463 4.91 -29.37 -7.36
N THR A 464 4.24 -30.49 -7.66
CA THR A 464 4.41 -31.22 -8.92
C THR A 464 3.37 -30.77 -9.93
N GLY A 465 3.84 -30.38 -11.11
CA GLY A 465 3.13 -30.50 -12.39
C GLY A 465 2.33 -29.29 -12.88
N ARG A 466 1.74 -28.45 -12.01
CA ARG A 466 0.97 -27.26 -12.44
C ARG A 466 1.05 -26.05 -11.49
N GLY A 467 2.23 -25.78 -10.94
CA GLY A 467 2.55 -24.53 -10.22
C GLY A 467 3.62 -24.70 -9.12
N PHE A 468 4.21 -23.55 -8.77
CA PHE A 468 5.05 -22.98 -7.70
C PHE A 468 5.86 -23.78 -6.64
N SER A 469 7.14 -23.41 -6.44
CA SER A 469 7.78 -23.45 -5.09
C SER A 469 9.03 -22.55 -4.95
N ALA A 470 9.03 -21.73 -3.91
CA ALA A 470 10.15 -20.94 -3.37
C ALA A 470 10.67 -21.59 -2.07
N ALA A 471 11.98 -21.69 -1.86
CA ALA A 471 12.52 -22.34 -0.67
C ALA A 471 13.54 -21.48 0.09
N TYR A 472 13.11 -21.00 1.26
CA TYR A 472 13.99 -20.69 2.38
C TYR A 472 14.47 -22.05 2.95
N GLY A 473 15.78 -22.32 2.97
CA GLY A 473 16.38 -23.56 3.48
C GLY A 473 17.08 -24.48 2.46
N GLY A 474 17.17 -24.09 1.18
CA GLY A 474 17.68 -24.93 0.08
C GLY A 474 16.61 -25.82 -0.53
N GLU A 475 16.96 -26.77 -1.41
CA GLU A 475 16.03 -27.62 -2.19
C GLU A 475 15.02 -28.46 -1.37
N LYS A 476 15.08 -28.40 -0.03
CA LYS A 476 14.42 -29.34 0.88
C LYS A 476 13.40 -28.70 1.82
N GLY A 477 13.37 -27.36 1.93
CA GLY A 477 12.50 -26.65 2.89
C GLY A 477 12.89 -26.89 4.37
N PHE A 478 12.08 -26.36 5.28
CA PHE A 478 12.21 -26.57 6.73
C PHE A 478 11.16 -27.57 7.23
N ARG A 479 11.56 -28.44 8.17
CA ARG A 479 10.64 -29.23 9.00
C ARG A 479 10.78 -28.86 10.46
N CYS A 480 9.64 -28.75 11.14
CA CYS A 480 9.61 -28.81 12.60
C CYS A 480 9.52 -30.27 13.01
N GLU A 481 10.51 -30.70 13.78
CA GLU A 481 10.63 -32.07 14.27
C GLU A 481 10.68 -32.07 15.80
N ASP A 482 10.12 -33.09 16.43
CA ASP A 482 10.35 -33.36 17.84
C ASP A 482 11.78 -33.91 18.07
N GLU A 483 12.16 -34.14 19.33
CA GLU A 483 13.46 -34.71 19.69
C GLU A 483 13.78 -36.06 18.99
N LYS A 484 12.76 -36.77 18.52
CA LYS A 484 12.86 -38.06 17.84
C LYS A 484 12.91 -37.93 16.31
N GLY A 485 12.96 -36.70 15.78
CA GLY A 485 13.00 -36.45 14.34
C GLY A 485 11.65 -36.63 13.64
N ARG A 486 10.54 -36.70 14.39
CA ARG A 486 9.20 -36.88 13.80
C ARG A 486 8.62 -35.53 13.43
N PRO A 487 8.02 -35.36 12.23
CA PRO A 487 7.36 -34.13 11.85
C PRO A 487 6.26 -33.75 12.84
N VAL A 488 6.25 -32.51 13.30
CA VAL A 488 5.20 -31.98 14.20
C VAL A 488 4.43 -30.87 13.50
N ALA A 489 3.11 -31.00 13.46
CA ALA A 489 2.18 -29.94 13.10
C ALA A 489 1.48 -29.40 14.35
N GLY A 490 1.17 -28.10 14.38
CA GLY A 490 0.45 -27.46 15.49
C GLY A 490 1.31 -26.57 16.40
N PRO A 491 0.82 -26.20 17.61
CA PRO A 491 1.37 -25.10 18.42
C PRO A 491 2.86 -25.18 18.76
N GLY A 492 3.43 -26.40 18.82
CA GLY A 492 4.86 -26.61 19.04
C GLY A 492 5.77 -26.05 17.95
N CYS A 493 5.26 -25.91 16.71
CA CYS A 493 6.02 -25.39 15.57
C CYS A 493 6.08 -23.85 15.51
N ALA A 494 5.17 -23.15 16.20
CA ALA A 494 5.08 -21.69 16.10
C ALA A 494 6.30 -20.98 16.71
N ALA A 495 6.80 -21.44 17.86
CA ALA A 495 7.91 -20.79 18.55
C ALA A 495 9.24 -20.88 17.76
N PRO A 496 9.66 -22.05 17.24
CA PRO A 496 10.85 -22.14 16.38
C PRO A 496 10.73 -21.29 15.11
N ALA A 497 9.55 -21.29 14.46
CA ALA A 497 9.32 -20.51 13.23
C ALA A 497 9.43 -18.99 13.47
N MET A 498 8.85 -18.49 14.55
CA MET A 498 8.98 -17.08 14.95
C MET A 498 10.42 -16.70 15.30
N ALA A 499 11.14 -17.58 16.00
CA ALA A 499 12.54 -17.36 16.36
C ALA A 499 13.43 -17.22 15.11
N LEU A 500 13.21 -18.08 14.11
CA LEU A 500 13.90 -18.01 12.83
C LEU A 500 13.64 -16.67 12.15
N LEU A 501 12.38 -16.27 11.95
CA LEU A 501 12.02 -15.01 11.29
C LEU A 501 12.61 -13.78 11.98
N ASN A 502 12.49 -13.72 13.31
CA ASN A 502 13.09 -12.65 14.11
C ASN A 502 14.61 -12.61 14.01
N CYS A 503 15.25 -13.74 13.71
CA CYS A 503 16.69 -13.80 13.49
C CYS A 503 17.07 -13.34 12.08
N VAL A 504 16.29 -13.72 11.05
CA VAL A 504 16.47 -13.23 9.68
C VAL A 504 16.39 -11.71 9.63
N GLU A 505 15.34 -11.12 10.23
CA GLU A 505 15.17 -9.68 10.26
C GLU A 505 16.31 -8.96 11.00
N ARG A 506 16.83 -9.55 12.08
CA ARG A 506 17.98 -9.00 12.83
C ARG A 506 19.27 -8.94 12.03
N HIS A 507 19.49 -9.87 11.10
CA HIS A 507 20.76 -9.99 10.37
C HIS A 507 20.68 -9.54 8.91
N ARG A 508 19.50 -9.12 8.43
CA ARG A 508 19.25 -8.76 7.03
C ARG A 508 20.10 -7.60 6.49
N PHE A 509 20.51 -6.67 7.35
CA PHE A 509 21.29 -5.48 6.96
C PHE A 509 22.79 -5.57 7.22
N ALA A 510 23.29 -6.73 7.67
CA ALA A 510 24.68 -6.85 8.14
C ALA A 510 25.75 -6.85 7.02
N ASP A 511 25.40 -7.05 5.74
CA ASP A 511 26.39 -7.23 4.66
C ASP A 511 25.85 -6.88 3.26
N ARG A 512 25.40 -5.64 3.03
CA ARG A 512 24.82 -5.23 1.72
C ARG A 512 25.81 -5.20 0.54
N GLU A 513 27.12 -5.25 0.75
CA GLU A 513 28.11 -4.95 -0.30
C GLU A 513 28.49 -6.12 -1.24
N LYS A 514 27.88 -7.31 -1.15
CA LYS A 514 28.39 -8.51 -1.87
C LYS A 514 27.35 -9.43 -2.52
N SER A 515 26.25 -8.93 -3.08
CA SER A 515 25.29 -9.81 -3.79
C SER A 515 25.60 -9.92 -5.29
N GLY A 516 26.04 -11.09 -5.74
CA GLY A 516 26.29 -11.45 -7.16
C GLY A 516 25.22 -12.36 -7.79
N ALA A 517 25.54 -13.01 -8.91
CA ALA A 517 24.69 -13.81 -9.83
C ALA A 517 23.82 -14.95 -9.24
N GLU A 518 23.90 -15.21 -7.93
CA GLU A 518 23.07 -16.20 -7.24
C GLU A 518 21.78 -15.61 -6.65
N ALA A 519 21.74 -14.29 -6.41
CA ALA A 519 20.53 -13.57 -6.00
C ALA A 519 19.43 -13.67 -7.08
N ASP A 520 19.84 -13.54 -8.34
CA ASP A 520 18.99 -13.62 -9.53
C ASP A 520 18.28 -14.98 -9.63
N LYS A 521 18.96 -16.07 -9.25
CA LYS A 521 18.40 -17.43 -9.29
C LYS A 521 17.29 -17.65 -8.25
N LEU A 522 17.41 -17.06 -7.06
CA LEU A 522 16.37 -17.16 -6.04
C LEU A 522 15.18 -16.26 -6.38
N GLN A 523 15.43 -15.03 -6.85
CA GLN A 523 14.37 -14.13 -7.29
C GLN A 523 13.55 -14.74 -8.43
N GLU A 524 14.20 -15.36 -9.42
CA GLU A 524 13.53 -16.09 -10.50
C GLU A 524 12.70 -17.28 -10.00
N ALA A 525 13.18 -18.00 -8.97
CA ALA A 525 12.41 -19.08 -8.35
C ALA A 525 11.18 -18.56 -7.58
N LEU A 526 11.29 -17.40 -6.92
CA LEU A 526 10.18 -16.72 -6.22
C LEU A 526 9.13 -16.19 -7.21
N LYS A 527 9.56 -15.64 -8.35
CA LYS A 527 8.68 -15.22 -9.47
C LYS A 527 7.95 -16.41 -10.08
N LYS A 528 8.69 -17.47 -10.41
CA LYS A 528 8.15 -18.77 -10.81
C LYS A 528 7.33 -19.44 -9.73
N ALA A 529 7.27 -18.90 -8.51
CA ALA A 529 6.46 -19.36 -7.40
C ALA A 529 5.30 -18.39 -7.03
N GLY A 530 5.15 -17.29 -7.78
CA GLY A 530 4.06 -16.31 -7.65
C GLY A 530 4.16 -15.38 -6.45
N TYR A 531 5.31 -15.36 -5.78
CA TYR A 531 5.54 -14.54 -4.58
C TYR A 531 6.06 -13.13 -4.89
N VAL A 532 6.56 -12.88 -6.11
CA VAL A 532 7.14 -11.61 -6.58
C VAL A 532 6.81 -11.45 -8.08
N PRO A 533 6.51 -10.25 -8.61
CA PRO A 533 6.43 -10.03 -10.07
C PRO A 533 7.75 -10.30 -10.78
#